data_AF-A0A1Y3YJ20-F1
#
_entry.id   AF-A0A1Y3YJ20-F1
#
_cell.length_a   1.000
_cell.length_b   1.000
_cell.length_c   1.000
_cell.angle_alpha   90.00
_cell.angle_beta   90.00
_cell.angle_gamma   90.00
#
_symmetry.space_group_name_H-M   'P 1'
#
loop_
_entity.id
_entity.type
_entity.pdbx_description
1 polymer ?
#
loop_
_entity_poly.entity_id
_entity_poly.type
_entity_poly.pdbx_seq_one_letter_code
_entity_poly.pdbx_strand_id
1 'polypeptide(L)'
;MPRKQKLGVEEKIKIIRDYLKGQISISEAARRGKVSGETVNQWIRNYEADGVDAFLSRKNHVYRPELKRQAVEDYLSGIGSLADICRKYHIGNRAQLRDWIKVYNAHGDFNSVKHSGGGSYMKQGRETTQEERIQIVKDCIASGKNYGEMALKYQVSYQQVRSWTLRFEQMGEAGLEDRRGRRKKDQTPRTELEKAQIEIEQLKHKLYLAEMENALLKKLDEIERREAWKK
;
A
#
# COMPACT_ATOMS: atom_id res chain seq x y z
N MET A 1 8.05 -9.44 -23.88
CA MET A 1 9.35 -8.76 -24.10
C MET A 1 10.37 -9.35 -23.13
N PRO A 2 11.44 -10.02 -23.61
CA PRO A 2 12.46 -10.59 -22.73
C PRO A 2 13.17 -9.47 -21.96
N ARG A 3 13.26 -9.61 -20.63
CA ARG A 3 13.94 -8.67 -19.74
C ARG A 3 15.43 -8.62 -20.13
N LYS A 4 15.88 -7.49 -20.67
CA LYS A 4 17.30 -7.28 -21.03
C LYS A 4 18.19 -7.58 -19.82
N GLN A 5 19.19 -8.45 -20.01
CA GLN A 5 20.24 -8.72 -19.02
C GLN A 5 20.87 -7.40 -18.56
N LYS A 6 21.03 -7.26 -17.25
CA LYS A 6 21.49 -6.03 -16.60
C LYS A 6 23.01 -5.95 -16.81
N LEU A 7 23.45 -5.05 -17.68
CA LEU A 7 24.88 -4.78 -17.92
C LEU A 7 25.59 -4.48 -16.58
N GLY A 8 26.77 -5.06 -16.36
CA GLY A 8 27.55 -4.87 -15.13
C GLY A 8 27.97 -3.40 -14.94
N VAL A 9 28.19 -2.97 -13.70
CA VAL A 9 28.61 -1.59 -13.40
C VAL A 9 29.97 -1.28 -14.05
N GLU A 10 30.91 -2.21 -13.98
CA GLU A 10 32.24 -2.07 -14.58
C GLU A 10 32.19 -1.92 -16.10
N GLU A 11 31.33 -2.70 -16.77
CA GLU A 11 31.12 -2.61 -18.22
C GLU A 11 30.54 -1.25 -18.63
N LYS A 12 29.61 -0.70 -17.85
CA LYS A 12 29.08 0.65 -18.08
C LYS A 12 30.18 1.70 -17.97
N ILE A 13 30.98 1.63 -16.91
CA ILE A 13 32.07 2.58 -16.68
C ILE A 13 33.10 2.50 -17.80
N LYS A 14 33.42 1.29 -18.28
CA LYS A 14 34.33 1.11 -19.42
C LYS A 14 33.78 1.79 -20.68
N ILE A 15 32.52 1.55 -21.03
CA ILE A 15 31.88 2.18 -22.20
C ILE A 15 31.90 3.71 -22.08
N ILE A 16 31.60 4.26 -20.90
CA ILE A 16 31.61 5.72 -20.67
C ILE A 16 33.04 6.29 -20.81
N ARG A 17 34.05 5.62 -20.24
CA ARG A 17 35.45 6.05 -20.34
C ARG A 17 35.95 6.00 -21.78
N ASP A 18 35.62 4.95 -22.53
CA ASP A 18 36.00 4.83 -23.94
C ASP A 18 35.38 5.96 -24.78
N TYR A 19 34.13 6.33 -24.48
CA TYR A 19 33.46 7.47 -25.13
C TYR A 19 34.12 8.81 -24.76
N LEU A 20 34.39 9.06 -23.47
CA LEU A 20 35.02 10.30 -23.00
C LEU A 20 36.45 10.47 -23.55
N LYS A 21 37.16 9.37 -23.82
CA LYS A 21 38.47 9.38 -24.48
C LYS A 21 38.40 9.57 -26.00
N GLY A 22 37.20 9.70 -26.57
CA GLY A 22 36.99 9.82 -28.02
C GLY A 22 37.24 8.54 -28.80
N GLN A 23 37.36 7.38 -28.14
CA GLN A 23 37.68 6.10 -28.79
C GLN A 23 36.47 5.44 -29.45
N ILE A 24 35.26 5.78 -29.00
CA ILE A 24 34.00 5.27 -29.54
C ILE A 24 32.98 6.39 -29.70
N SER A 25 32.12 6.27 -30.71
CA SER A 25 30.97 7.17 -30.88
C SER A 25 29.82 6.78 -29.94
N ILE A 26 28.84 7.69 -29.78
CA ILE A 26 27.64 7.42 -28.97
C ILE A 26 26.85 6.21 -29.52
N SER A 27 26.82 6.04 -30.83
CA SER A 27 26.17 4.90 -31.50
C SER A 27 26.87 3.59 -31.18
N GLU A 28 28.20 3.60 -31.14
CA GLU A 28 29.00 2.43 -30.77
C GLU A 28 28.84 2.09 -29.29
N ALA A 29 28.81 3.10 -28.41
CA ALA A 29 28.53 2.92 -26.99
C ALA A 29 27.13 2.33 -26.74
N ALA A 30 26.11 2.78 -27.47
CA ALA A 30 24.76 2.24 -27.41
C ALA A 30 24.70 0.77 -27.85
N ARG A 31 25.43 0.42 -28.93
CA ARG A 31 25.55 -0.95 -29.42
C ARG A 31 26.19 -1.87 -28.38
N ARG A 32 27.34 -1.47 -27.82
CA ARG A 32 28.05 -2.22 -26.77
C ARG A 32 27.20 -2.38 -25.50
N GLY A 33 26.49 -1.33 -25.11
CA GLY A 33 25.62 -1.35 -23.93
C GLY A 33 24.26 -2.03 -24.15
N LYS A 34 23.90 -2.40 -25.39
CA LYS A 34 22.56 -2.90 -25.78
C LYS A 34 21.41 -1.99 -25.32
N VAL A 35 21.67 -0.69 -25.27
CA VAL A 35 20.74 0.37 -24.81
C VAL A 35 20.59 1.45 -25.88
N SER A 36 19.60 2.33 -25.72
CA SER A 36 19.45 3.47 -26.62
C SER A 36 20.55 4.52 -26.40
N GLY A 37 20.86 5.32 -27.42
CA GLY A 37 21.80 6.44 -27.29
C GLY A 37 21.42 7.42 -26.18
N GLU A 38 20.11 7.65 -25.97
CA GLU A 38 19.60 8.47 -24.88
C GLU A 38 19.98 7.91 -23.50
N THR A 39 19.93 6.58 -23.35
CA THR A 39 20.37 5.91 -22.11
C THR A 39 21.86 6.09 -21.88
N VAL A 40 22.68 6.03 -22.93
CA VAL A 40 24.13 6.26 -22.83
C VAL A 40 24.41 7.72 -22.46
N ASN A 41 23.72 8.68 -23.08
CA ASN A 41 23.82 10.09 -22.71
C ASN A 41 23.44 10.33 -21.24
N GLN A 42 22.42 9.63 -20.74
CA GLN A 42 22.08 9.70 -19.31
C GLN A 42 23.18 9.09 -18.44
N TRP A 43 23.82 7.99 -18.85
CA TRP A 43 24.96 7.41 -18.13
C TRP A 43 26.14 8.38 -18.09
N ILE A 44 26.50 8.99 -19.21
CA ILE A 44 27.59 9.97 -19.30
C ILE A 44 27.32 11.15 -18.35
N ARG A 45 26.11 11.72 -18.40
CA ARG A 45 25.72 12.84 -17.51
C ARG A 45 25.79 12.47 -16.03
N ASN A 46 25.36 11.26 -15.67
CA ASN A 46 25.45 10.77 -14.30
C ASN A 46 26.92 10.56 -13.88
N TYR A 47 27.76 10.05 -14.78
CA TYR A 47 29.19 9.88 -14.54
C TYR A 47 29.93 11.22 -14.41
N GLU A 48 29.56 12.24 -15.18
CA GLU A 48 30.13 13.58 -15.07
C GLU A 48 29.75 14.27 -13.76
N ALA A 49 28.54 14.02 -13.24
CA ALA A 49 28.05 14.62 -12.01
C ALA A 49 28.56 13.92 -10.74
N ASP A 50 28.51 12.58 -10.71
CA ASP A 50 28.73 11.76 -9.50
C ASP A 50 29.83 10.71 -9.68
N GLY A 51 30.55 10.73 -10.82
CA GLY A 51 31.66 9.80 -11.08
C GLY A 51 31.23 8.34 -11.10
N VAL A 52 32.04 7.49 -10.47
CA VAL A 52 31.78 6.05 -10.33
C VAL A 52 30.60 5.78 -9.37
N ASP A 53 30.38 6.67 -8.39
CA ASP A 53 29.35 6.50 -7.36
C ASP A 53 27.93 6.53 -7.93
N ALA A 54 27.75 7.21 -9.08
CA ALA A 54 26.52 7.22 -9.86
C ALA A 54 26.00 5.81 -10.22
N PHE A 55 26.89 4.82 -10.29
CA PHE A 55 26.57 3.43 -10.64
C PHE A 55 26.73 2.44 -9.49
N LEU A 56 27.42 2.82 -8.41
CA LEU A 56 27.61 1.99 -7.22
C LEU A 56 26.47 2.11 -6.22
N SER A 57 25.81 3.28 -6.14
CA SER A 57 24.74 3.49 -5.17
C SER A 57 23.47 2.69 -5.51
N ARG A 58 23.24 1.60 -4.76
CA ARG A 58 21.96 0.85 -4.77
C ARG A 58 20.87 1.53 -3.94
N LYS A 59 21.15 2.65 -3.29
CA LYS A 59 20.19 3.40 -2.47
C LYS A 59 19.52 4.46 -3.33
N ASN A 60 18.20 4.46 -3.37
CA ASN A 60 17.44 5.57 -3.97
C ASN A 60 17.88 6.87 -3.30
N HIS A 61 18.27 7.86 -4.11
CA HIS A 61 18.68 9.16 -3.58
C HIS A 61 17.48 9.81 -2.90
N VAL A 62 17.60 10.07 -1.59
CA VAL A 62 16.54 10.71 -0.81
C VAL A 62 16.71 12.22 -0.93
N TYR A 63 15.94 12.84 -1.83
CA TYR A 63 15.93 14.29 -1.97
C TYR A 63 15.01 14.91 -0.92
N ARG A 64 15.55 15.89 -0.18
CA ARG A 64 14.78 16.71 0.76
C ARG A 64 13.70 17.52 0.03
N PRO A 65 12.53 17.77 0.62
CA PRO A 65 11.45 18.53 -0.02
C PRO A 65 11.88 19.91 -0.52
N GLU A 66 12.78 20.57 0.21
CA GLU A 66 13.27 21.91 -0.11
C GLU A 66 14.09 21.88 -1.41
N LEU A 67 14.94 20.86 -1.58
CA LEU A 67 15.73 20.66 -2.81
C LEU A 67 14.83 20.37 -4.00
N LYS A 68 13.77 19.56 -3.82
CA LYS A 68 12.79 19.29 -4.88
C LYS A 68 12.09 20.57 -5.32
N ARG A 69 11.69 21.42 -4.36
CA ARG A 69 11.08 22.72 -4.61
C ARG A 69 12.00 23.61 -5.42
N GLN A 70 13.24 23.76 -4.99
CA GLN A 70 14.22 24.60 -5.67
C GLN A 70 14.51 24.11 -7.10
N ALA A 71 14.63 22.80 -7.30
CA ALA A 71 14.84 22.23 -8.63
C ALA A 71 13.67 22.52 -9.59
N VAL A 72 12.43 22.50 -9.11
CA VAL A 72 11.26 22.84 -9.92
C VAL A 72 11.15 24.34 -10.16
N GLU A 73 11.37 25.17 -9.14
CA GLU A 73 11.37 26.63 -9.28
C GLU A 73 12.41 27.11 -10.28
N ASP A 74 13.62 26.56 -10.25
CA ASP A 74 14.67 26.89 -11.22
C ASP A 74 14.27 26.53 -12.65
N TYR A 75 13.60 25.39 -12.82
CA TYR A 75 13.09 24.97 -14.13
C TYR A 75 11.97 25.90 -14.63
N LEU A 76 11.00 26.23 -13.76
CA LEU A 76 9.89 27.12 -14.09
C LEU A 76 10.34 28.56 -14.34
N SER A 77 11.42 28.99 -13.70
CA SER A 77 12.05 30.29 -13.90
C SER A 77 12.92 30.35 -15.18
N GLY A 78 13.03 29.25 -15.93
CA GLY A 78 13.78 29.19 -17.18
C GLY A 78 15.31 29.22 -17.02
N ILE A 79 15.83 28.90 -15.83
CA ILE A 79 17.28 28.96 -15.53
C ILE A 79 18.08 27.92 -16.36
N GLY A 80 17.43 26.87 -16.84
CA GLY A 80 18.04 25.89 -17.72
C GLY A 80 17.07 24.83 -18.22
N SER A 81 17.55 23.96 -19.12
CA SER A 81 16.76 22.83 -19.58
C SER A 81 16.56 21.80 -18.46
N LEU A 82 15.63 20.85 -18.65
CA LEU A 82 15.51 19.67 -17.75
C LEU A 82 16.85 18.97 -17.55
N ALA A 83 17.73 18.97 -18.56
CA ALA A 83 19.02 18.34 -18.47
C ALA A 83 19.97 19.10 -17.52
N ASP A 84 19.93 20.43 -17.57
CA ASP A 84 20.80 21.31 -16.79
C ASP A 84 20.40 21.33 -15.32
N ILE A 85 19.09 21.40 -15.05
CA ILE A 85 18.55 21.29 -13.70
C ILE A 85 18.89 19.92 -13.09
N CYS A 86 18.72 18.84 -13.84
CA CYS A 86 19.12 17.52 -13.36
C CYS A 86 20.62 17.45 -13.04
N ARG A 87 21.47 18.12 -13.82
CA ARG A 87 22.92 18.18 -13.56
C ARG A 87 23.22 18.97 -12.28
N LYS A 88 22.62 20.16 -12.14
CA LYS A 88 22.80 21.06 -10.99
C LYS A 88 22.40 20.43 -9.66
N TYR A 89 21.30 19.66 -9.65
CA TYR A 89 20.73 19.07 -8.43
C TYR A 89 21.03 17.58 -8.26
N HIS A 90 21.97 17.03 -9.05
CA HIS A 90 22.34 15.61 -9.02
C HIS A 90 21.12 14.67 -9.13
N ILE A 91 20.20 15.00 -10.05
CA ILE A 91 19.00 14.20 -10.34
C ILE A 91 19.31 13.24 -11.48
N GLY A 92 19.47 11.96 -11.14
CA GLY A 92 19.93 10.94 -12.08
C GLY A 92 18.95 10.60 -13.23
N ASN A 93 17.72 11.12 -13.23
CA ASN A 93 16.74 10.88 -14.28
C ASN A 93 15.83 12.09 -14.54
N ARG A 94 15.76 12.54 -15.80
CA ARG A 94 14.85 13.62 -16.23
C ARG A 94 13.38 13.31 -15.97
N ALA A 95 12.98 12.03 -16.00
CA ALA A 95 11.62 11.64 -15.68
C ALA A 95 11.26 11.97 -14.23
N GLN A 96 12.20 11.83 -13.29
CA GLN A 96 11.98 12.15 -11.89
C GLN A 96 11.70 13.65 -11.70
N LEU A 97 12.46 14.52 -12.36
CA LEU A 97 12.21 15.96 -12.34
C LEU A 97 10.86 16.30 -13.01
N ARG A 98 10.50 15.65 -14.12
CA ARG A 98 9.18 15.82 -14.75
C ARG A 98 8.04 15.45 -13.81
N ASP A 99 8.19 14.36 -13.06
CA ASP A 99 7.18 13.95 -12.09
C ASP A 99 7.10 14.93 -10.93
N TRP A 100 8.23 15.50 -10.50
CA TRP A 100 8.22 16.57 -9.49
C TRP A 100 7.50 17.83 -9.97
N ILE A 101 7.73 18.26 -11.22
CA ILE A 101 7.04 19.41 -11.82
C ILE A 101 5.52 19.17 -11.88
N LYS A 102 5.09 17.96 -12.24
CA LYS A 102 3.66 17.61 -12.23
C LYS A 102 3.04 17.72 -10.85
N VAL A 103 3.70 17.18 -9.83
CA VAL A 103 3.24 17.24 -8.44
C VAL A 103 3.18 18.70 -7.95
N TYR A 104 4.21 19.47 -8.25
CA TYR A 104 4.27 20.89 -7.90
C TYR A 104 3.17 21.71 -8.56
N ASN A 105 2.93 21.52 -9.86
CA ASN A 105 1.86 22.22 -10.58
C ASN A 105 0.45 21.81 -10.13
N ALA A 106 0.27 20.59 -9.62
CA ALA A 106 -1.01 20.11 -9.13
C ALA A 106 -1.35 20.62 -7.72
N HIS A 107 -0.34 20.86 -6.87
CA HIS A 107 -0.57 21.07 -5.44
C HIS A 107 0.20 22.25 -4.82
N GLY A 108 1.08 22.92 -5.56
CA GLY A 108 1.88 24.06 -5.09
C GLY A 108 3.04 23.70 -4.17
N ASP A 109 3.12 22.47 -3.65
CA ASP A 109 4.24 22.00 -2.84
C ASP A 109 4.49 20.49 -2.95
N PHE A 110 5.61 20.04 -2.36
CA PHE A 110 5.97 18.62 -2.26
C PHE A 110 5.48 17.94 -0.97
N ASN A 111 4.77 18.66 -0.10
CA ASN A 111 4.13 18.09 1.09
C ASN A 111 2.79 17.44 0.74
N SER A 112 2.23 17.79 -0.41
CA SER A 112 0.99 17.29 -1.01
C SER A 112 0.97 15.82 -1.42
N VAL A 113 2.09 15.10 -1.34
CA VAL A 113 2.07 13.62 -1.38
C VAL A 113 1.27 13.04 -0.20
N LYS A 114 0.91 13.88 0.79
CA LYS A 114 -0.09 13.58 1.82
C LYS A 114 -1.55 13.57 1.30
N HIS A 115 -1.81 13.99 0.06
CA HIS A 115 -3.17 14.26 -0.47
C HIS A 115 -3.48 13.55 -1.78
N SER A 116 -2.51 13.00 -2.50
CA SER A 116 -2.75 12.24 -3.73
C SER A 116 -3.08 10.77 -3.43
N GLY A 117 -4.26 10.52 -2.86
CA GLY A 117 -4.74 9.15 -2.63
C GLY A 117 -5.75 8.95 -1.50
N GLY A 118 -6.69 9.86 -1.31
CA GLY A 118 -7.91 9.58 -0.52
C GLY A 118 -7.75 9.59 1.00
N GLY A 119 -7.88 10.77 1.59
CA GLY A 119 -8.49 11.03 2.91
C GLY A 119 -7.71 10.62 4.15
N SER A 120 -7.43 11.61 5.01
CA SER A 120 -7.13 11.47 6.44
C SER A 120 -6.10 10.38 6.76
N TYR A 121 -4.80 10.68 6.58
CA TYR A 121 -3.71 9.85 7.10
C TYR A 121 -3.65 9.98 8.63
N MET A 122 -4.50 9.23 9.34
CA MET A 122 -4.46 9.16 10.80
C MET A 122 -3.49 8.07 11.25
N LYS A 123 -2.52 8.45 12.09
CA LYS A 123 -1.54 7.53 12.69
C LYS A 123 -2.15 6.63 13.77
N GLN A 124 -3.28 7.03 14.35
CA GLN A 124 -4.03 6.29 15.35
C GLN A 124 -5.53 6.41 15.03
N GLY A 125 -6.26 5.29 15.09
CA GLY A 125 -7.69 5.28 14.85
C GLY A 125 -8.43 5.95 16.01
N ARG A 126 -9.28 6.93 15.70
CA ARG A 126 -10.23 7.48 16.68
C ARG A 126 -11.25 6.41 17.08
N GLU A 127 -11.53 6.32 18.38
CA GLU A 127 -12.66 5.54 18.87
C GLU A 127 -13.96 6.23 18.43
N THR A 128 -14.81 5.48 17.73
CA THR A 128 -16.10 5.96 17.21
C THR A 128 -17.20 5.08 17.77
N THR A 129 -18.29 5.71 18.22
CA THR A 129 -19.48 5.00 18.69
C THR A 129 -20.30 4.48 17.51
N GLN A 130 -21.22 3.56 17.77
CA GLN A 130 -22.08 2.99 16.72
C GLN A 130 -23.01 4.06 16.11
N GLU A 131 -23.57 4.92 16.94
CA GLU A 131 -24.44 6.03 16.53
C GLU A 131 -23.69 7.01 15.61
N GLU A 132 -22.46 7.38 15.99
CA GLU A 132 -21.59 8.21 15.15
C GLU A 132 -21.35 7.56 13.77
N ARG A 133 -21.08 6.25 13.72
CA ARG A 133 -20.88 5.54 12.44
C ARG A 133 -22.15 5.56 11.59
N ILE A 134 -23.32 5.39 12.19
CA ILE A 134 -24.61 5.45 11.47
C ILE A 134 -24.82 6.85 10.90
N GLN A 135 -24.53 7.91 11.67
CA GLN A 135 -24.63 9.29 11.19
C GLN A 135 -23.68 9.57 10.03
N ILE A 136 -22.42 9.16 10.15
CA ILE A 136 -21.40 9.32 9.09
C ILE A 136 -21.84 8.65 7.79
N VAL A 137 -22.42 7.45 7.89
CA VAL A 137 -22.88 6.72 6.70
C VAL A 137 -24.11 7.37 6.08
N LYS A 138 -25.10 7.81 6.88
CA LYS A 138 -26.29 8.51 6.39
C LYS A 138 -25.90 9.81 5.65
N ASP A 139 -25.00 10.59 6.24
CA ASP A 139 -24.42 11.78 5.60
C ASP A 139 -23.63 11.46 4.33
N CYS A 140 -22.90 10.35 4.32
CA CYS A 140 -22.12 9.91 3.16
C CYS A 140 -23.02 9.51 1.99
N ILE A 141 -24.13 8.82 2.26
CA ILE A 141 -25.11 8.45 1.25
C ILE A 141 -25.82 9.70 0.72
N ALA A 142 -26.21 10.64 1.60
CA ALA A 142 -26.84 11.90 1.22
C ALA A 142 -25.93 12.81 0.36
N SER A 143 -24.62 12.78 0.61
CA SER A 143 -23.62 13.53 -0.18
C SER A 143 -23.15 12.83 -1.47
N GLY A 144 -23.84 11.76 -1.90
CA GLY A 144 -23.51 11.07 -3.16
C GLY A 144 -22.26 10.19 -3.07
N LYS A 145 -21.99 9.60 -1.90
CA LYS A 145 -20.85 8.71 -1.62
C LYS A 145 -19.48 9.39 -1.69
N ASN A 146 -19.41 10.67 -1.33
CA ASN A 146 -18.12 11.37 -1.20
C ASN A 146 -17.38 10.98 0.10
N TYR A 147 -16.70 9.83 0.08
CA TYR A 147 -15.99 9.29 1.25
C TYR A 147 -14.83 10.18 1.71
N GLY A 148 -14.19 10.91 0.80
CA GLY A 148 -13.04 11.76 1.11
C GLY A 148 -13.43 12.99 1.93
N GLU A 149 -14.52 13.65 1.53
CA GLU A 149 -15.06 14.80 2.25
C GLU A 149 -15.60 14.39 3.63
N MET A 150 -16.31 13.27 3.72
CA MET A 150 -16.80 12.75 5.01
C MET A 150 -15.67 12.33 5.95
N ALA A 151 -14.60 11.75 5.40
CA ALA A 151 -13.40 11.42 6.17
C ALA A 151 -12.76 12.67 6.81
N LEU A 152 -12.73 13.79 6.08
CA LEU A 152 -12.23 15.06 6.59
C LEU A 152 -13.20 15.67 7.62
N LYS A 153 -14.50 15.73 7.31
CA LYS A 153 -15.54 16.31 8.18
C LYS A 153 -15.58 15.63 9.55
N TYR A 154 -15.53 14.31 9.57
CA TYR A 154 -15.67 13.52 10.79
C TYR A 154 -14.33 13.09 11.41
N GLN A 155 -13.20 13.50 10.80
CA GLN A 155 -11.86 13.08 11.21
C GLN A 155 -11.77 11.56 11.39
N VAL A 156 -12.20 10.83 10.36
CA VAL A 156 -12.14 9.36 10.28
C VAL A 156 -11.41 8.98 9.00
N SER A 157 -10.80 7.79 8.96
CA SER A 157 -10.10 7.35 7.75
C SER A 157 -11.07 7.18 6.58
N TYR A 158 -10.61 7.52 5.37
CA TYR A 158 -11.32 7.21 4.12
C TYR A 158 -11.79 5.75 4.06
N GLN A 159 -10.90 4.82 4.45
CA GLN A 159 -11.21 3.39 4.44
C GLN A 159 -12.31 3.03 5.44
N GLN A 160 -12.36 3.71 6.59
CA GLN A 160 -13.42 3.50 7.59
C GLN A 160 -14.77 3.91 7.01
N VAL A 161 -14.90 5.14 6.50
CA VAL A 161 -16.15 5.64 5.89
C VAL A 161 -16.62 4.71 4.79
N ARG A 162 -15.73 4.35 3.85
CA ARG A 162 -16.07 3.43 2.76
C ARG A 162 -16.52 2.06 3.27
N SER A 163 -15.82 1.48 4.24
CA SER A 163 -16.16 0.17 4.79
C SER A 163 -17.50 0.18 5.53
N TRP A 164 -17.80 1.26 6.25
CA TRP A 164 -19.05 1.43 6.97
C TRP A 164 -20.21 1.60 5.99
N THR A 165 -20.08 2.47 4.99
CA THR A 165 -21.12 2.66 3.97
C THR A 165 -21.44 1.37 3.24
N LEU A 166 -20.43 0.60 2.83
CA LEU A 166 -20.65 -0.69 2.15
C LEU A 166 -21.38 -1.72 3.04
N ARG A 167 -20.99 -1.81 4.32
CA ARG A 167 -21.65 -2.72 5.28
C ARG A 167 -23.09 -2.31 5.56
N PHE A 168 -23.34 -1.01 5.59
CA PHE A 168 -24.68 -0.46 5.77
C PHE A 168 -25.59 -0.74 4.56
N GLU A 169 -25.06 -0.64 3.34
CA GLU A 169 -25.83 -1.01 2.13
C GLU A 169 -26.17 -2.51 2.07
N GLN A 170 -25.31 -3.37 2.61
CA GLN A 170 -25.51 -4.83 2.60
C GLN A 170 -26.43 -5.33 3.72
N MET A 171 -26.29 -4.79 4.94
CA MET A 171 -26.90 -5.35 6.16
C MET A 171 -27.61 -4.30 7.02
N GLY A 172 -27.78 -3.07 6.51
CA GLY A 172 -28.37 -1.96 7.26
C GLY A 172 -27.56 -1.55 8.49
N GLU A 173 -28.24 -1.00 9.49
CA GLU A 173 -27.64 -0.55 10.75
C GLU A 173 -26.92 -1.68 11.51
N ALA A 174 -27.42 -2.91 11.38
CA ALA A 174 -26.80 -4.08 11.98
C ALA A 174 -25.37 -4.31 11.45
N GLY A 175 -25.06 -3.92 10.21
CA GLY A 175 -23.72 -4.05 9.64
C GLY A 175 -22.61 -3.26 10.35
N LEU A 176 -22.97 -2.26 11.16
CA LEU A 176 -22.04 -1.35 11.84
C LEU A 176 -21.77 -1.68 13.31
N GLU A 177 -22.55 -2.60 13.89
CA GLU A 177 -22.37 -3.13 15.25
C GLU A 177 -21.01 -3.85 15.39
N ASP A 178 -20.27 -3.53 16.46
CA ASP A 178 -19.04 -4.22 16.82
C ASP A 178 -19.34 -5.57 17.49
N ARG A 179 -18.86 -6.67 16.90
CA ARG A 179 -19.05 -8.03 17.40
C ARG A 179 -17.73 -8.73 17.74
N ARG A 180 -16.62 -8.00 17.79
CA ARG A 180 -15.33 -8.55 18.20
C ARG A 180 -15.43 -9.12 19.62
N GLY A 181 -14.86 -10.30 19.84
CA GLY A 181 -14.86 -10.98 21.15
C GLY A 181 -16.15 -11.73 21.51
N ARG A 182 -17.20 -11.75 20.66
CA ARG A 182 -18.45 -12.49 20.94
C ARG A 182 -18.48 -13.85 20.22
N ARG A 183 -18.77 -14.92 20.93
CA ARG A 183 -18.90 -16.28 20.35
C ARG A 183 -20.06 -16.32 19.37
N LYS A 184 -19.85 -16.94 18.20
CA LYS A 184 -20.83 -16.99 17.11
C LYS A 184 -22.18 -17.59 17.53
N LYS A 185 -22.16 -18.63 18.36
CA LYS A 185 -23.37 -19.30 18.88
C LYS A 185 -24.31 -18.42 19.72
N ASP A 186 -23.79 -17.31 20.26
CA ASP A 186 -24.49 -16.40 21.17
C ASP A 186 -24.89 -15.09 20.46
N GLN A 187 -24.69 -14.98 19.14
CA GLN A 187 -24.99 -13.77 18.37
C GLN A 187 -26.43 -13.79 17.82
N THR A 188 -27.00 -12.59 17.63
CA THR A 188 -28.25 -12.43 16.87
C THR A 188 -27.95 -12.41 15.35
N PRO A 189 -28.65 -13.24 14.55
CA PRO A 189 -28.39 -13.32 13.12
C PRO A 189 -28.83 -12.04 12.40
N ARG A 190 -27.98 -11.52 11.49
CA ARG A 190 -28.29 -10.35 10.64
C ARG A 190 -28.85 -10.74 9.27
N THR A 191 -28.54 -11.95 8.83
CA THR A 191 -28.98 -12.52 7.56
C THR A 191 -29.43 -13.96 7.78
N GLU A 192 -30.23 -14.51 6.86
CA GLU A 192 -30.64 -15.92 6.93
C GLU A 192 -29.43 -16.87 6.89
N LEU A 193 -28.39 -16.50 6.15
CA LEU A 193 -27.13 -17.25 6.09
C LEU A 193 -26.41 -17.25 7.44
N GLU A 194 -26.38 -16.12 8.15
CA GLU A 194 -25.85 -16.09 9.51
C GLU A 194 -26.70 -16.93 10.47
N LYS A 195 -28.03 -16.89 10.36
CA LYS A 195 -28.93 -17.72 11.17
C LYS A 195 -28.60 -19.20 11.03
N ALA A 196 -28.47 -19.67 9.79
CA ALA A 196 -28.09 -21.05 9.51
C ALA A 196 -26.71 -21.40 10.09
N GLN A 197 -25.73 -20.50 9.98
CA GLN A 197 -24.39 -20.74 10.54
C GLN A 197 -24.38 -20.79 12.07
N ILE A 198 -25.19 -19.95 12.73
CA ILE A 198 -25.32 -19.94 14.20
C ILE A 198 -26.00 -21.23 14.66
N GLU A 199 -27.04 -21.67 13.97
CA GLU A 199 -27.74 -22.92 14.25
C GLU A 199 -26.82 -24.15 14.08
N ILE A 200 -26.04 -24.20 12.99
CA ILE A 200 -25.04 -25.26 12.78
C ILE A 200 -24.04 -25.31 13.94
N GLU A 201 -23.56 -24.16 14.42
CA GLU A 201 -22.61 -24.11 15.52
C GLU A 201 -23.24 -24.55 16.85
N GLN A 202 -24.50 -24.16 17.11
CA GLN A 202 -25.26 -24.63 18.27
C GLN A 202 -25.48 -26.14 18.23
N LEU A 203 -25.83 -26.69 17.07
CA LEU A 203 -26.01 -28.13 16.88
C LEU A 203 -24.70 -28.90 17.06
N LYS A 204 -23.59 -28.42 16.50
CA LYS A 204 -22.27 -29.01 16.72
C LYS A 204 -21.88 -29.03 18.19
N HIS A 205 -22.14 -27.95 18.91
CA HIS A 205 -21.86 -27.89 20.34
C HIS A 205 -22.71 -28.88 21.14
N LYS A 206 -24.00 -29.01 20.82
CA LYS A 206 -24.88 -30.01 21.44
C LYS A 206 -24.41 -31.44 21.13
N LEU A 207 -24.05 -31.71 19.88
CA LEU A 207 -23.53 -33.02 19.46
C LEU A 207 -22.26 -33.39 20.23
N TYR A 208 -21.32 -32.46 20.34
CA TYR A 208 -20.09 -32.66 21.11
C TYR A 208 -20.36 -32.98 22.59
N LEU A 209 -21.28 -32.26 23.23
CA LEU A 209 -21.66 -32.53 24.63
C LEU A 209 -22.30 -33.91 24.78
N ALA A 210 -23.20 -34.28 23.86
CA ALA A 210 -23.86 -35.59 23.87
C ALA A 210 -22.87 -36.75 23.59
N GLU A 211 -21.90 -36.56 22.70
CA GLU A 211 -20.83 -37.54 22.45
C GLU A 211 -19.95 -37.73 23.69
N MET A 212 -19.62 -36.64 24.39
CA MET A 212 -18.88 -36.69 25.65
C MET A 212 -19.66 -37.41 26.74
N GLU A 213 -20.95 -37.11 26.90
CA GLU A 213 -21.83 -37.80 27.85
C GLU A 213 -21.90 -39.30 27.57
N ASN A 214 -22.09 -39.70 26.31
CA ASN A 214 -22.07 -41.10 25.90
C ASN A 214 -20.72 -41.77 26.18
N ALA A 215 -19.60 -41.06 25.96
CA ALA A 215 -18.27 -41.58 26.25
C ALA A 215 -18.06 -41.79 27.76
N LEU A 216 -18.55 -40.87 28.59
CA LEU A 216 -18.53 -40.98 30.05
C LEU A 216 -19.36 -42.17 30.53
N LEU A 217 -20.59 -42.34 30.01
CA LEU A 217 -21.45 -43.48 30.35
C LEU A 217 -20.80 -44.82 29.98
N LYS A 218 -20.20 -44.93 28.78
CA LYS A 218 -19.47 -46.14 28.38
C LYS A 218 -18.29 -46.45 29.31
N LYS A 219 -17.60 -45.42 29.81
CA LYS A 219 -16.51 -45.59 30.77
C LYS A 219 -17.01 -46.02 32.14
N LEU A 220 -18.15 -45.51 32.58
CA LEU A 220 -18.81 -45.93 33.82
C LEU A 220 -19.22 -47.40 33.75
N ASP A 221 -19.92 -47.82 32.69
CA ASP A 221 -20.30 -49.22 32.45
C ASP A 221 -19.08 -50.16 32.47
N GLU A 222 -17.95 -49.72 31.88
CA GLU A 222 -16.71 -50.49 31.87
C GLU A 222 -16.15 -50.69 33.30
N ILE A 223 -16.23 -49.67 34.15
CA ILE A 223 -15.80 -49.73 35.55
C ILE A 223 -16.74 -50.64 36.35
N GLU A 224 -18.05 -50.45 36.24
CA GLU A 224 -19.05 -51.26 36.95
C GLU A 224 -18.92 -52.75 36.61
N ARG A 225 -18.73 -53.07 35.32
CA ARG A 225 -18.43 -54.45 34.90
C ARG A 225 -17.15 -54.96 35.56
N ARG A 226 -16.06 -54.19 35.57
CA ARG A 226 -14.80 -54.61 36.23
C ARG A 226 -14.97 -54.85 37.73
N GLU A 227 -15.78 -54.06 38.41
CA GLU A 227 -16.05 -54.25 39.84
C GLU A 227 -16.94 -55.46 40.11
N ALA A 228 -17.95 -55.71 39.28
CA ALA A 228 -18.79 -56.91 39.37
C ALA A 228 -17.98 -58.21 39.15
N TRP A 229 -16.95 -58.19 38.30
CA TRP A 229 -16.04 -59.32 38.07
C TRP A 229 -15.03 -59.56 39.20
N LYS A 230 -14.82 -58.59 40.09
CA LYS A 230 -13.89 -58.70 41.24
C LYS A 230 -14.56 -59.21 42.52
N LYS A 231 -15.88 -59.33 42.53
CA LYS A 231 -16.71 -59.77 43.66
C LYS A 231 -17.06 -61.24 43.51
#